data_AF-A0A7Y7YQ80-F1
#
_entry.id   AF-A0A7Y7YQ80-F1
#
_cell.length_a   1.000
_cell.length_b   1.000
_cell.length_c   1.000
_cell.angle_alpha   90.00
_cell.angle_beta   90.00
_cell.angle_gamma   90.00
#
_symmetry.space_group_name_H-M   'P 1'
#
loop_
_entity.id
_entity.type
_entity.pdbx_description
1 polymer ?
#
loop_
_entity_poly.entity_id
_entity_poly.type
_entity_poly.pdbx_seq_one_letter_code
_entity_poly.pdbx_strand_id
1 'polypeptide(L)'
;MYHNAQEAVALDMNVTAEAERAYWLSREPSFITAAVEITVTAFHEAAGMMQPRNWRCDQQQDSETFMLDMICEDVTEIFARIGCRYFSLCDYSNLNHAAIVAKVKEANPDLFTQDQK
;
A
#
# COMPACT_ATOMS: atom_id res chain seq x y z
N MET A 1 2.43 57.14 -8.44
CA MET A 1 1.84 56.51 -9.63
C MET A 1 2.63 55.24 -9.91
N TYR A 2 2.06 54.11 -9.48
CA TYR A 2 2.31 52.68 -9.77
C TYR A 2 3.68 52.16 -10.26
N HIS A 3 4.17 51.11 -9.59
CA HIS A 3 4.68 49.79 -10.06
C HIS A 3 5.48 49.18 -8.88
N ASN A 4 5.31 47.98 -8.35
CA ASN A 4 4.50 46.81 -8.67
C ASN A 4 4.23 46.07 -7.35
N ALA A 5 2.96 45.94 -6.95
CA ALA A 5 2.54 44.97 -5.95
C ALA A 5 2.12 43.71 -6.71
N GLN A 6 3.07 42.85 -7.08
CA GLN A 6 2.78 41.57 -7.75
C GLN A 6 4.00 40.63 -7.75
N GLU A 7 4.65 40.45 -6.60
CA GLU A 7 5.46 39.23 -6.33
C GLU A 7 4.61 38.17 -5.61
N ALA A 8 3.32 38.12 -5.91
CA ALA A 8 2.51 36.94 -5.60
C ALA A 8 2.74 35.95 -6.74
N VAL A 9 3.81 35.16 -6.57
CA VAL A 9 4.01 33.81 -7.11
C VAL A 9 3.03 33.48 -8.23
N ALA A 10 3.41 33.79 -9.48
CA ALA A 10 2.81 33.16 -10.64
C ALA A 10 3.24 31.69 -10.62
N LEU A 11 2.62 30.89 -9.75
CA LEU A 11 2.56 29.45 -9.91
C LEU A 11 1.88 29.26 -11.25
N ASP A 12 2.68 28.75 -12.18
CA ASP A 12 2.35 28.40 -13.55
C ASP A 12 0.97 27.72 -13.63
N MET A 13 -0.07 28.49 -13.92
CA MET A 13 -1.46 28.05 -14.07
C MET A 13 -1.68 27.33 -15.42
N ASN A 14 -0.68 26.60 -15.91
CA ASN A 14 -0.78 25.74 -17.09
C ASN A 14 -0.50 24.28 -16.74
N VAL A 15 -0.84 23.84 -15.53
CA VAL A 15 -0.86 22.40 -15.19
C VAL A 15 -1.88 21.73 -16.09
N THR A 16 -1.39 21.09 -17.15
CA THR A 16 -2.22 20.24 -18.01
C THR A 16 -2.57 18.97 -17.24
N ALA A 17 -3.64 18.28 -17.64
CA ALA A 17 -4.02 17.01 -17.03
C ALA A 17 -2.87 15.99 -17.05
N GLU A 18 -2.02 16.03 -18.09
CA GLU A 18 -0.82 15.20 -18.20
C GLU A 18 0.26 15.58 -17.18
N ALA A 19 0.46 16.88 -16.92
CA ALA A 19 1.41 17.35 -15.92
C ALA A 19 0.97 16.97 -14.49
N GLU A 20 -0.34 17.08 -14.20
CA GLU A 20 -0.92 16.62 -12.93
C GLU A 20 -0.79 15.10 -12.77
N ARG A 21 -1.10 14.33 -13.81
CA ARG A 21 -0.93 12.88 -13.80
C ARG A 21 0.53 12.47 -13.59
N ALA A 22 1.47 13.10 -14.30
CA ALA A 22 2.90 12.83 -14.12
C ALA A 22 3.39 13.17 -12.71
N TYR A 23 2.84 14.24 -12.12
CA TYR A 23 3.12 14.60 -10.73
C TYR A 23 2.67 13.50 -9.76
N TRP A 24 1.43 13.01 -9.85
CA TRP A 24 0.94 11.95 -8.94
C TRP A 24 1.69 10.63 -9.12
N LEU A 25 1.95 10.21 -10.36
CA LEU A 25 2.75 9.00 -10.65
C LEU A 25 4.16 9.07 -10.05
N SER A 26 4.80 10.24 -10.07
CA SER A 26 6.15 10.40 -9.48
C SER A 26 6.20 10.17 -7.97
N ARG A 27 5.05 10.22 -7.28
CA ARG A 27 4.94 10.10 -5.83
C ARG A 27 4.55 8.71 -5.37
N GLU A 28 4.08 7.82 -6.24
CA GLU A 28 3.72 6.44 -5.89
C GLU A 28 4.79 5.75 -5.04
N PRO A 29 6.11 5.84 -5.37
CA PRO A 29 7.13 5.17 -4.56
C PRO A 29 7.24 5.66 -3.12
N SER A 30 6.79 6.90 -2.84
CA SER A 30 6.81 7.47 -1.48
C SER A 30 5.69 6.93 -0.58
N PHE A 31 4.66 6.31 -1.18
CA PHE A 31 3.58 5.66 -0.44
C PHE A 31 3.83 4.17 -0.19
N ILE A 32 4.87 3.58 -0.80
CA ILE A 32 5.21 2.18 -0.59
C ILE A 32 5.86 2.03 0.79
N THR A 33 5.32 1.12 1.60
CA THR A 33 5.85 0.82 2.94
C THR A 33 6.15 -0.67 3.05
N ALA A 34 7.23 -1.01 3.76
CA ALA A 34 7.52 -2.40 4.10
C ALA A 34 6.41 -3.00 4.99
N ALA A 35 6.32 -4.32 5.03
CA ALA A 35 5.35 -5.01 5.87
C ALA A 35 5.68 -4.87 7.35
N VAL A 36 4.71 -4.38 8.12
CA VAL A 36 4.80 -4.22 9.58
C VAL A 36 3.80 -5.16 10.24
N GLU A 37 4.21 -5.83 11.31
CA GLU A 37 3.33 -6.70 12.10
C GLU A 37 2.27 -5.87 12.83
N ILE A 38 1.02 -6.29 12.76
CA ILE A 38 -0.15 -5.65 13.39
C ILE A 38 -0.90 -6.66 14.27
N THR A 39 -1.84 -6.17 15.06
CA THR A 39 -2.70 -7.02 15.88
C THR A 39 -3.81 -7.66 15.05
N VAL A 40 -4.31 -8.81 15.51
CA VAL A 40 -5.51 -9.45 14.95
C VAL A 40 -6.73 -8.52 14.95
N THR A 41 -6.85 -7.65 15.97
CA THR A 41 -7.91 -6.66 16.08
C THR A 41 -7.82 -5.65 14.92
N ALA A 42 -6.63 -5.07 14.69
CA ALA A 42 -6.44 -4.11 13.60
C ALA A 42 -6.76 -4.71 12.22
N PHE A 43 -6.38 -5.97 12.00
CA PHE A 43 -6.68 -6.70 10.77
C PHE A 43 -8.20 -6.87 10.54
N HIS A 44 -8.94 -7.30 11.56
CA HIS A 44 -10.39 -7.50 11.45
C HIS A 44 -11.17 -6.19 11.43
N GLU A 45 -10.69 -5.16 12.12
CA GLU A 45 -11.26 -3.81 12.02
C GLU A 45 -11.12 -3.30 10.58
N ALA A 46 -9.95 -3.41 9.98
CA ALA A 46 -9.71 -3.02 8.59
C ALA A 46 -10.63 -3.80 7.61
N ALA A 47 -10.75 -5.12 7.79
CA ALA A 47 -11.66 -5.94 7.00
C ALA A 47 -13.15 -5.59 7.18
N GLY A 48 -13.53 -5.01 8.32
CA GLY A 48 -14.89 -4.56 8.63
C GLY A 48 -15.20 -3.12 8.24
N MET A 49 -14.19 -2.27 8.02
CA MET A 49 -14.37 -0.85 7.68
C MET A 49 -14.85 -0.64 6.24
N MET A 50 -14.36 -1.44 5.30
CA MET A 50 -14.69 -1.32 3.88
C MET A 50 -14.73 -2.70 3.23
N GLN A 51 -15.39 -2.81 2.06
CA GLN A 51 -15.45 -4.06 1.31
C GLN A 51 -14.05 -4.43 0.80
N PRO A 52 -13.44 -5.54 1.26
CA PRO A 52 -12.10 -5.89 0.83
C PRO A 52 -12.07 -6.34 -0.63
N ARG A 53 -11.05 -5.90 -1.36
CA ARG A 53 -10.78 -6.28 -2.74
C ARG A 53 -9.70 -7.36 -2.78
N ASN A 54 -9.74 -8.17 -3.83
CA ASN A 54 -8.73 -9.21 -4.09
C ASN A 54 -8.46 -10.13 -2.88
N TRP A 55 -9.50 -10.42 -2.09
CA TRP A 55 -9.38 -11.34 -0.95
C TRP A 55 -9.03 -12.73 -1.45
N ARG A 56 -7.88 -13.27 -1.02
CA ARG A 56 -7.38 -14.61 -1.36
C ARG A 56 -6.86 -15.33 -0.13
N CYS A 57 -6.95 -16.65 -0.16
CA CYS A 57 -6.24 -17.55 0.74
C CYS A 57 -5.47 -18.58 -0.10
N ASP A 58 -4.42 -19.15 0.47
CA ASP A 58 -3.76 -20.32 -0.13
C ASP A 58 -4.63 -21.58 0.01
N GLN A 59 -4.23 -22.67 -0.66
CA GLN A 59 -4.97 -23.93 -0.64
C GLN A 59 -5.08 -24.57 0.75
N GLN A 60 -4.11 -24.29 1.62
CA GLN A 60 -4.03 -24.84 2.98
C GLN A 60 -4.70 -23.90 4.00
N GLN A 61 -5.19 -22.73 3.55
CA GLN A 61 -5.67 -21.60 4.33
C GLN A 61 -4.68 -21.11 5.40
N ASP A 62 -3.39 -21.32 5.18
CA ASP A 62 -2.34 -20.89 6.12
C ASP A 62 -2.05 -19.41 5.97
N SER A 63 -2.18 -18.88 4.76
CA SER A 63 -2.09 -17.46 4.46
C SER A 63 -3.35 -16.88 3.83
N GLU A 64 -3.60 -15.61 4.11
CA GLU A 64 -4.75 -14.85 3.65
C GLU A 64 -4.34 -13.41 3.39
N THR A 65 -4.79 -12.84 2.28
CA THR A 65 -4.47 -11.46 1.93
C THR A 65 -5.69 -10.77 1.35
N PHE A 66 -5.84 -9.48 1.64
CA PHE A 66 -6.79 -8.62 0.97
C PHE A 66 -6.23 -7.21 0.81
N MET A 67 -6.87 -6.44 -0.06
CA MET A 67 -6.53 -5.05 -0.32
C MET A 67 -7.72 -4.17 0.06
N LEU A 68 -7.45 -2.99 0.62
CA LEU A 68 -8.46 -1.97 0.86
C LEU A 68 -8.38 -0.88 -0.22
N ASP A 69 -8.57 0.37 0.16
CA ASP A 69 -8.68 1.50 -0.76
C ASP A 69 -7.33 1.89 -1.36
N MET A 70 -7.42 2.61 -2.48
CA MET A 70 -6.29 3.11 -3.23
C MET A 70 -5.75 4.38 -2.58
N ILE A 71 -4.49 4.36 -2.18
CA ILE A 71 -3.83 5.47 -1.49
C ILE A 71 -3.36 6.52 -2.52
N CYS A 72 -2.75 6.07 -3.62
CA CYS A 72 -2.23 6.93 -4.67
C CYS A 72 -2.11 6.15 -5.98
N GLU A 73 -2.90 6.51 -7.00
CA GLU A 73 -2.91 5.90 -8.33
C GLU A 73 -2.90 4.36 -8.24
N ASP A 74 -1.78 3.66 -8.40
CA ASP A 74 -1.77 2.19 -8.30
C ASP A 74 -1.39 1.63 -6.92
N VAL A 75 -1.05 2.46 -5.92
CA VAL A 75 -0.69 2.03 -4.57
C VAL A 75 -1.92 1.86 -3.69
N THR A 76 -2.01 0.73 -2.99
CA THR A 76 -3.15 0.37 -2.13
C THR A 76 -2.66 -0.07 -0.76
N GLU A 77 -3.51 0.06 0.25
CA GLU A 77 -3.28 -0.59 1.54
C GLU A 77 -3.56 -2.09 1.42
N ILE A 78 -2.62 -2.92 1.87
CA ILE A 78 -2.66 -4.37 1.79
C ILE A 78 -2.57 -4.94 3.20
N PHE A 79 -3.36 -5.97 3.47
CA PHE A 79 -3.33 -6.72 4.71
C PHE A 79 -3.05 -8.19 4.43
N ALA A 80 -2.24 -8.80 5.28
CA ALA A 80 -1.87 -10.20 5.17
C ALA A 80 -1.92 -10.90 6.53
N ARG A 81 -2.48 -12.10 6.58
CA ARG A 81 -2.31 -13.08 7.65
C ARG A 81 -1.42 -14.20 7.13
N ILE A 82 -0.43 -14.60 7.92
CA ILE A 82 0.43 -15.77 7.65
C ILE A 82 0.53 -16.56 8.95
N GLY A 83 -0.02 -17.77 8.97
CA GLY A 83 -0.23 -18.53 10.19
C GLY A 83 -1.05 -17.75 11.21
N CYS A 84 -0.48 -17.50 12.39
CA CYS A 84 -1.09 -16.74 13.48
C CYS A 84 -0.69 -15.25 13.53
N ARG A 85 0.09 -14.76 12.55
CA ARG A 85 0.62 -13.39 12.50
C ARG A 85 -0.10 -12.57 11.45
N TYR A 86 -0.20 -11.26 11.69
CA TYR A 86 -0.96 -10.32 10.87
C TYR A 86 -0.06 -9.14 10.50
N PHE A 87 -0.21 -8.63 9.29
CA PHE A 87 0.66 -7.61 8.73
C PHE A 87 -0.14 -6.59 7.91
N SER A 88 0.35 -5.35 7.87
CA SER A 88 -0.06 -4.34 6.90
C SER A 88 1.15 -3.84 6.11
N LEU A 89 0.91 -3.47 4.85
CA LEU A 89 1.88 -2.86 3.96
C LEU A 89 1.15 -1.99 2.92
N CYS A 90 1.87 -1.04 2.32
CA CYS A 90 1.39 -0.29 1.17
C CYS A 90 2.24 -0.67 -0.04
N ASP A 91 1.59 -1.14 -1.10
CA ASP A 91 2.27 -1.56 -2.33
C ASP A 91 1.29 -1.50 -3.52
N TYR A 92 1.74 -1.86 -4.72
CA TYR A 92 0.93 -1.79 -5.92
C TYR A 92 -0.28 -2.76 -5.88
N SER A 93 -1.42 -2.29 -6.34
CA SER A 93 -2.71 -3.00 -6.36
C SER A 93 -2.76 -4.21 -7.30
N ASN A 94 -1.76 -4.33 -8.18
CA ASN A 94 -1.61 -5.45 -9.12
C ASN A 94 -0.90 -6.66 -8.51
N LEU A 95 -0.44 -6.58 -7.25
CA LEU A 95 0.21 -7.71 -6.59
C LEU A 95 -0.79 -8.87 -6.38
N ASN A 96 -0.32 -10.08 -6.67
CA ASN A 96 -1.07 -11.29 -6.35
C ASN A 96 -0.74 -11.79 -4.94
N HIS A 97 -1.57 -12.71 -4.44
CA HIS A 97 -1.43 -13.31 -3.11
C HIS A 97 -0.01 -13.84 -2.81
N ALA A 98 0.59 -14.59 -3.74
CA ALA A 98 1.93 -15.17 -3.54
C ALA A 98 3.02 -14.09 -3.46
N ALA A 99 2.92 -13.03 -4.27
CA ALA A 99 3.85 -11.91 -4.24
C ALA A 99 3.74 -11.10 -2.93
N ILE A 100 2.51 -10.90 -2.41
CA ILE A 100 2.28 -10.25 -1.11
C ILE A 100 2.93 -11.08 0.01
N VAL A 101 2.66 -12.39 0.06
CA VAL A 101 3.23 -13.29 1.07
C VAL A 101 4.76 -13.28 1.00
N ALA A 102 5.35 -13.32 -0.19
CA ALA A 102 6.80 -13.25 -0.35
C ALA A 102 7.37 -11.93 0.21
N LYS A 103 6.77 -10.78 -0.12
CA LYS A 103 7.19 -9.47 0.40
C LYS A 103 7.11 -9.38 1.93
N VAL A 104 6.06 -9.94 2.53
CA VAL A 104 5.93 -9.97 3.99
C VAL A 104 7.05 -10.80 4.62
N LYS A 105 7.36 -11.97 4.04
CA LYS A 105 8.46 -12.83 4.51
C LYS A 105 9.83 -12.20 4.34
N GLU A 106 10.08 -11.54 3.21
CA GLU A 106 11.32 -10.81 2.91
C GLU A 106 11.55 -9.63 3.87
N ALA A 107 10.48 -8.90 4.24
CA ALA A 107 10.56 -7.80 5.20
C ALA A 107 10.72 -8.26 6.65
N ASN A 108 10.34 -9.50 6.97
CA ASN A 108 10.32 -10.05 8.33
C ASN A 108 11.05 -11.42 8.42
N PRO A 109 12.33 -11.51 8.00
CA PRO A 109 13.03 -12.80 7.85
C PRO A 109 13.17 -13.59 9.16
N ASP A 110 13.28 -12.89 10.30
CA ASP A 110 13.41 -13.51 11.63
C ASP A 110 12.12 -14.21 12.09
N LEU A 111 10.98 -13.88 11.49
CA LEU A 111 9.68 -14.47 11.86
C LEU A 111 9.39 -15.78 11.12
N PHE A 112 10.06 -16.02 9.99
CA PHE A 112 9.77 -17.13 9.07
C PHE A 112 10.97 -18.05 8.80
N THR A 113 12.06 -17.87 9.53
CA THR A 113 13.31 -18.63 9.37
C THR A 113 13.23 -20.08 9.90
N GLN A 114 12.09 -20.53 10.44
CA GLN A 114 11.93 -21.87 11.02
C GLN A 114 11.39 -22.94 10.05
N ASP A 115 10.98 -22.60 8.82
CA ASP A 115 10.41 -23.56 7.85
C ASP A 115 11.41 -24.23 6.90
N GLN A 116 12.71 -24.20 7.21
CA GLN A 116 13.79 -24.66 6.31
C GLN A 116 14.70 -25.77 6.90
N LYS A 117 14.21 -26.61 7.82
CA LYS A 117 15.01 -27.73 8.34
C LYS A 117 14.30 -29.08 8.27
#